data_AF-A0A953CAJ9-F1
#
_entry.id   AF-A0A953CAJ9-F1
#
_cell.length_a   1.000
_cell.length_b   1.000
_cell.length_c   1.000
_cell.angle_alpha   90.00
_cell.angle_beta   90.00
_cell.angle_gamma   90.00
#
_symmetry.space_group_name_H-M   'P 1'
#
loop_
_entity.id
_entity.type
_entity.pdbx_description
1 polymer ?
#
loop_
_entity_poly.entity_id
_entity_poly.type
_entity_poly.pdbx_seq_one_letter_code
_entity_poly.pdbx_strand_id
1 'polypeptide(L)'
;MTTISTSAQAAPVRTDAGSTAASRSRQDQHQLLGRLTGLMFIVTFATAIPPVVTFYVPALTDPAFVLGGGFDTGVSWGALLELLLIMANIVTALALYPVLKRRFPVLSLGFVAARLMESTFIAVGIVALMALNTLRIQAGDSDPDALVAVGKSLVAVHDWTFRMGPGMVVGVGNGLILGAMMWKSRLVPRFLSVFGLIGGPALLVAGTAVLFGIIEAGSGWQVLATAPEFLWELSLGVWLLARGFNAAALAALGARQA
;
A
#
# COMPACT_ATOMS: atom_id res chain seq x y z
N MET A 1 -74.72 -9.61 -23.55
CA MET A 1 -74.28 -9.37 -22.16
C MET A 1 -73.17 -10.38 -21.89
N THR A 2 -71.92 -9.97 -22.12
CA THR A 2 -70.75 -10.86 -22.18
C THR A 2 -69.91 -10.61 -20.93
N THR A 3 -69.86 -11.58 -20.02
CA THR A 3 -69.04 -11.52 -18.81
C THR A 3 -67.63 -12.00 -19.10
N ILE A 4 -66.66 -11.09 -19.00
CA ILE A 4 -65.22 -11.39 -19.10
C ILE A 4 -64.73 -11.84 -17.73
N SER A 5 -64.21 -13.07 -17.65
CA SER A 5 -63.54 -13.62 -16.47
C SER A 5 -62.11 -13.08 -16.38
N THR A 6 -61.78 -12.39 -15.29
CA THR A 6 -60.43 -11.87 -15.02
C THR A 6 -59.64 -12.92 -14.25
N SER A 7 -58.66 -13.55 -14.89
CA SER A 7 -57.70 -14.44 -14.23
C SER A 7 -56.63 -13.61 -13.50
N ALA A 8 -56.55 -13.78 -12.17
CA ALA A 8 -55.48 -13.22 -11.36
C ALA A 8 -54.18 -14.00 -11.62
N GLN A 9 -53.19 -13.35 -12.23
CA GLN A 9 -51.86 -13.92 -12.48
C GLN A 9 -51.06 -13.89 -11.17
N ALA A 10 -50.81 -15.07 -10.58
CA ALA A 10 -49.98 -15.21 -9.39
C ALA A 10 -48.53 -14.79 -9.69
N ALA A 11 -47.96 -13.92 -8.86
CA ALA A 11 -46.57 -13.50 -8.97
C ALA A 11 -45.63 -14.72 -8.83
N PRO A 12 -44.54 -14.80 -9.60
CA PRO A 12 -43.63 -15.93 -9.55
C PRO A 12 -42.91 -15.97 -8.20
N VAL A 13 -43.06 -17.08 -7.48
CA VAL A 13 -42.27 -17.39 -6.27
C VAL A 13 -40.80 -17.46 -6.68
N ARG A 14 -39.98 -16.52 -6.20
CA ARG A 14 -38.52 -16.59 -6.34
C ARG A 14 -38.05 -17.86 -5.64
N THR A 15 -37.50 -18.81 -6.40
CA THR A 15 -36.99 -20.08 -5.87
C THR A 15 -35.69 -19.86 -5.08
N ASP A 16 -35.56 -20.53 -3.93
CA ASP A 16 -34.40 -20.45 -3.03
C ASP A 16 -33.06 -20.82 -3.70
N ALA A 17 -33.12 -21.57 -4.81
CA ALA A 17 -31.98 -21.92 -5.64
C ALA A 17 -31.29 -20.69 -6.29
N GLY A 18 -32.06 -19.67 -6.68
CA GLY A 18 -31.51 -18.43 -7.25
C GLY A 18 -30.78 -17.57 -6.21
N SER A 19 -31.29 -17.56 -4.98
CA SER A 19 -30.67 -16.86 -3.84
C SER A 19 -29.32 -17.47 -3.45
N THR A 20 -29.25 -18.80 -3.43
CA THR A 20 -28.04 -19.56 -3.04
C THR A 20 -26.93 -19.53 -4.11
N ALA A 21 -27.27 -19.46 -5.40
CA ALA A 21 -26.27 -19.28 -6.46
C ALA A 21 -25.64 -17.86 -6.42
N ALA A 22 -26.45 -16.83 -6.21
CA ALA A 22 -26.00 -15.43 -6.12
C ALA A 22 -25.23 -15.11 -4.83
N SER A 23 -25.42 -15.89 -3.75
CA SER A 23 -24.61 -15.77 -2.54
C SER A 23 -23.23 -16.41 -2.72
N ARG A 24 -23.14 -17.56 -3.39
CA ARG A 24 -21.87 -18.24 -3.71
C ARG A 24 -20.99 -17.40 -4.63
N SER A 25 -21.54 -16.85 -5.71
CA SER A 25 -20.77 -16.00 -6.63
C SER A 25 -20.19 -14.75 -5.97
N ARG A 26 -20.96 -14.11 -5.05
CA ARG A 26 -20.47 -12.98 -4.25
C ARG A 26 -19.36 -13.39 -3.27
N GLN A 27 -19.46 -14.57 -2.66
CA GLN A 27 -18.42 -15.08 -1.77
C GLN A 27 -17.12 -15.35 -2.55
N ASP A 28 -17.21 -15.97 -3.72
CA ASP A 28 -16.06 -16.24 -4.60
C ASP A 28 -15.37 -14.94 -5.04
N GLN A 29 -16.15 -13.91 -5.37
CA GLN A 29 -15.60 -12.59 -5.71
C GLN A 29 -14.84 -11.97 -4.53
N HIS A 30 -15.33 -12.07 -3.29
CA HIS A 30 -14.58 -11.55 -2.14
C HIS A 30 -13.30 -12.35 -1.87
N GLN A 31 -13.30 -13.66 -2.13
CA GLN A 31 -12.10 -14.47 -2.01
C GLN A 31 -11.05 -14.09 -3.05
N LEU A 32 -11.46 -13.83 -4.29
CA LEU A 32 -10.61 -13.28 -5.32
C LEU A 32 -9.99 -11.94 -4.89
N LEU A 33 -10.80 -11.03 -4.34
CA LEU A 33 -10.32 -9.74 -3.82
C LEU A 33 -9.32 -9.92 -2.67
N GLY A 34 -9.57 -10.89 -1.77
CA GLY A 34 -8.62 -11.23 -0.71
C GLY A 34 -7.28 -11.69 -1.27
N ARG A 35 -7.29 -12.65 -2.21
CA ARG A 35 -6.06 -13.16 -2.85
C ARG A 35 -5.34 -12.09 -3.67
N LEU A 36 -6.08 -11.25 -4.40
CA LEU A 36 -5.53 -10.12 -5.13
C LEU A 36 -4.86 -9.13 -4.19
N THR A 37 -5.48 -8.81 -3.06
CA THR A 37 -4.87 -7.97 -2.01
C THR A 37 -3.57 -8.58 -1.54
N GLY A 38 -3.56 -9.89 -1.24
CA GLY A 38 -2.35 -10.60 -0.83
C GLY A 38 -1.24 -10.54 -1.86
N LEU A 39 -1.56 -10.83 -3.13
CA LEU A 39 -0.62 -10.74 -4.24
C LEU A 39 -0.01 -9.34 -4.35
N MET A 40 -0.85 -8.30 -4.29
CA MET A 40 -0.37 -6.92 -4.43
C MET A 40 0.55 -6.52 -3.27
N PHE A 41 0.28 -6.93 -2.02
CA PHE A 41 1.24 -6.75 -0.92
C PHE A 41 2.58 -7.46 -1.19
N ILE A 42 2.60 -8.65 -1.78
CA ILE A 42 3.88 -9.29 -2.14
C ILE A 42 4.59 -8.52 -3.24
N VAL A 43 3.84 -8.03 -4.24
CA VAL A 43 4.39 -7.19 -5.31
C VAL A 43 4.99 -5.92 -4.74
N THR A 44 4.37 -5.26 -3.76
CA THR A 44 4.95 -4.05 -3.13
C THR A 44 6.33 -4.33 -2.52
N PHE A 45 6.53 -5.47 -1.83
CA PHE A 45 7.87 -5.83 -1.34
C PHE A 45 8.85 -6.13 -2.48
N ALA A 46 8.40 -6.91 -3.48
CA ALA A 46 9.24 -7.29 -4.61
C ALA A 46 9.71 -6.08 -5.44
N THR A 47 8.92 -5.01 -5.48
CA THR A 47 9.25 -3.80 -6.23
C THR A 47 9.87 -2.69 -5.36
N ALA A 48 9.66 -2.67 -4.04
CA ALA A 48 10.26 -1.67 -3.16
C ALA A 48 11.70 -2.01 -2.72
N ILE A 49 12.03 -3.29 -2.53
CA ILE A 49 13.35 -3.69 -1.99
C ILE A 49 14.48 -3.44 -3.01
N PRO A 50 14.41 -3.91 -4.27
CA PRO A 50 15.52 -3.77 -5.22
C PRO A 50 15.97 -2.32 -5.50
N PRO A 51 15.06 -1.31 -5.60
CA PRO A 51 15.45 0.09 -5.69
C PRO A 51 16.39 0.51 -4.57
N VAL A 52 16.02 0.28 -3.31
CA VAL A 52 16.76 0.74 -2.14
C VAL A 52 18.09 0.01 -1.95
N VAL A 53 18.14 -1.31 -2.23
CA VAL A 53 19.33 -2.13 -1.93
C VAL A 53 20.29 -2.28 -3.11
N THR A 54 19.91 -1.87 -4.32
CA THR A 54 20.75 -2.07 -5.51
C THR A 54 20.69 -0.89 -6.47
N PHE A 55 19.52 -0.56 -7.01
CA PHE A 55 19.45 0.36 -8.16
C PHE A 55 19.71 1.83 -7.80
N TYR A 56 19.25 2.28 -6.64
CA TYR A 56 19.45 3.65 -6.17
C TYR A 56 20.72 3.83 -5.32
N VAL A 57 21.37 2.74 -4.89
CA VAL A 57 22.54 2.82 -4.00
C VAL A 57 23.59 3.81 -4.52
N PRO A 58 24.06 3.76 -5.78
CA PRO A 58 25.07 4.71 -6.27
C PRO A 58 24.60 6.17 -6.14
N ALA A 59 23.34 6.45 -6.51
CA ALA A 59 22.78 7.79 -6.48
C ALA A 59 22.56 8.33 -5.06
N LEU A 60 22.26 7.46 -4.09
CA LEU A 60 21.97 7.84 -2.71
C LEU A 60 23.22 7.93 -1.84
N THR A 61 24.28 7.17 -2.15
CA THR A 61 25.48 7.09 -1.30
C THR A 61 26.66 7.89 -1.78
N ASP A 62 26.79 8.11 -3.10
CA ASP A 62 27.93 8.84 -3.67
C ASP A 62 27.52 10.24 -4.14
N PRO A 63 27.94 11.32 -3.44
CA PRO A 63 27.67 12.68 -3.88
C PRO A 63 28.23 13.02 -5.27
N ALA A 64 29.31 12.35 -5.69
CA ALA A 64 29.91 12.55 -7.00
C ALA A 64 29.14 11.83 -8.13
N PHE A 65 28.11 11.04 -7.82
CA PHE A 65 27.29 10.32 -8.80
C PHE A 65 26.76 11.23 -9.93
N VAL A 66 26.37 12.46 -9.57
CA VAL A 66 25.85 13.48 -10.51
C VAL A 66 26.89 13.93 -11.54
N LEU A 67 28.18 13.71 -11.29
CA LEU A 67 29.27 14.10 -12.19
C LEU A 67 29.58 13.05 -13.27
N GLY A 68 28.89 11.90 -13.26
CA GLY A 68 29.18 10.79 -14.16
C GLY A 68 28.89 11.04 -15.65
N GLY A 69 28.36 12.21 -16.04
CA GLY A 69 28.24 12.68 -17.43
C GLY A 69 27.27 11.93 -18.35
N GLY A 70 26.67 10.81 -17.90
CA GLY A 70 25.79 9.97 -18.69
C GLY A 70 24.45 9.67 -18.01
N PHE A 71 23.50 9.12 -18.75
CA PHE A 71 22.22 8.70 -18.19
C PHE A 71 22.38 7.38 -17.44
N ASP A 72 21.97 7.33 -16.19
CA ASP A 72 22.01 6.12 -15.37
C ASP A 72 20.77 5.25 -15.59
N THR A 73 21.00 4.03 -16.08
CA THR A 73 19.92 3.07 -16.30
C THR A 73 19.50 2.37 -15.01
N GLY A 74 20.36 2.34 -13.98
CA GLY A 74 20.03 1.83 -12.65
C GLY A 74 18.93 2.66 -12.01
N VAL A 75 19.08 3.98 -11.95
CA VAL A 75 18.05 4.92 -11.49
C VAL A 75 16.74 4.73 -12.25
N SER A 76 16.80 4.47 -13.55
CA SER A 76 15.59 4.23 -14.36
C SER A 76 14.89 2.92 -14.01
N TRP A 77 15.64 1.84 -13.76
CA TRP A 77 15.08 0.57 -13.29
C TRP A 77 14.47 0.71 -11.88
N GLY A 78 15.14 1.44 -10.99
CA GLY A 78 14.59 1.76 -9.67
C GLY A 78 13.26 2.51 -9.78
N ALA A 79 13.20 3.54 -10.64
CA ALA A 79 12.00 4.34 -10.87
C ALA A 79 10.85 3.50 -11.44
N LEU A 80 11.14 2.62 -12.40
CA LEU A 80 10.13 1.72 -12.97
C LEU A 80 9.54 0.79 -11.89
N LEU A 81 10.37 0.21 -11.04
CA LEU A 81 9.91 -0.64 -9.96
C LEU A 81 9.07 0.14 -8.94
N GLU A 82 9.45 1.37 -8.59
CA GLU A 82 8.63 2.20 -7.70
C GLU A 82 7.30 2.66 -8.34
N LEU A 83 7.22 2.80 -9.67
CA LEU A 83 5.93 2.99 -10.36
C LEU A 83 5.04 1.75 -10.24
N LEU A 84 5.62 0.54 -10.37
CA LEU A 84 4.88 -0.71 -10.13
C LEU A 84 4.45 -0.83 -8.67
N LEU A 85 5.29 -0.41 -7.72
CA LEU A 85 4.96 -0.30 -6.30
C LEU A 85 3.74 0.59 -6.09
N ILE A 86 3.71 1.80 -6.67
CA ILE A 86 2.57 2.72 -6.57
C ILE A 86 1.27 2.06 -7.06
N MET A 87 1.31 1.40 -8.22
CA MET A 87 0.14 0.71 -8.76
C MET A 87 -0.33 -0.41 -7.83
N ALA A 88 0.58 -1.26 -7.37
CA ALA A 88 0.25 -2.33 -6.43
C ALA A 88 -0.37 -1.76 -5.15
N ASN A 89 0.19 -0.66 -4.63
CA ASN A 89 -0.29 0.00 -3.42
C ASN A 89 -1.75 0.48 -3.57
N ILE A 90 -2.07 1.14 -4.68
CA ILE A 90 -3.44 1.59 -4.98
C ILE A 90 -4.39 0.39 -5.13
N VAL A 91 -3.97 -0.66 -5.84
CA VAL A 91 -4.80 -1.86 -6.05
C VAL A 91 -5.08 -2.56 -4.72
N THR A 92 -4.15 -2.62 -3.76
CA THR A 92 -4.44 -3.18 -2.43
C THR A 92 -5.61 -2.45 -1.74
N ALA A 93 -5.61 -1.12 -1.80
CA ALA A 93 -6.65 -0.28 -1.22
C ALA A 93 -8.02 -0.53 -1.88
N LEU A 94 -8.04 -0.52 -3.21
CA LEU A 94 -9.27 -0.70 -3.98
C LEU A 94 -9.83 -2.13 -3.89
N ALA A 95 -8.97 -3.14 -3.78
CA ALA A 95 -9.39 -4.53 -3.61
C ALA A 95 -10.07 -4.76 -2.24
N LEU A 96 -9.57 -4.11 -1.18
CA LEU A 96 -10.11 -4.20 0.17
C LEU A 96 -11.38 -3.35 0.37
N TYR A 97 -11.47 -2.21 -0.30
CA TYR A 97 -12.56 -1.25 -0.15
C TYR A 97 -13.98 -1.84 -0.21
N PRO A 98 -14.39 -2.62 -1.24
CA PRO A 98 -15.77 -3.13 -1.34
C PRO A 98 -16.14 -4.13 -0.23
N VAL A 99 -15.15 -4.77 0.39
CA VAL A 99 -15.34 -5.72 1.49
C VAL A 99 -15.43 -4.99 2.84
N LEU A 100 -14.47 -4.10 3.12
CA LEU A 100 -14.36 -3.43 4.42
C LEU A 100 -15.37 -2.30 4.60
N LYS A 101 -15.77 -1.60 3.53
CA LYS A 101 -16.71 -0.46 3.61
C LYS A 101 -18.07 -0.84 4.18
N ARG A 102 -18.43 -2.12 4.12
CA ARG A 102 -19.69 -2.67 4.63
C ARG A 102 -19.85 -2.53 6.14
N ARG A 103 -18.73 -2.56 6.85
CA ARG A 103 -18.69 -2.41 8.32
C ARG A 103 -17.98 -1.14 8.76
N PHE A 104 -17.02 -0.66 7.97
CA PHE A 104 -16.19 0.48 8.32
C PHE A 104 -16.10 1.49 7.16
N PRO A 105 -17.19 2.17 6.80
CA PRO A 105 -17.21 3.05 5.62
C PRO A 105 -16.15 4.16 5.71
N VAL A 106 -16.06 4.84 6.86
CA VAL A 106 -15.11 5.94 7.08
C VAL A 106 -13.67 5.43 7.08
N LEU A 107 -13.36 4.36 7.85
CA LEU A 107 -12.00 3.82 7.92
C LEU A 107 -11.54 3.22 6.58
N SER A 108 -12.44 2.63 5.80
CA SER A 108 -12.11 2.08 4.48
C SER A 108 -11.74 3.20 3.51
N LEU A 109 -12.45 4.33 3.55
CA LEU A 109 -12.09 5.50 2.75
C LEU A 109 -10.77 6.13 3.26
N GLY A 110 -10.58 6.20 4.57
CA GLY A 110 -9.33 6.65 5.19
C GLY A 110 -8.12 5.81 4.77
N PHE A 111 -8.29 4.48 4.65
CA PHE A 111 -7.25 3.58 4.14
C PHE A 111 -6.89 3.88 2.68
N VAL A 112 -7.89 4.07 1.81
CA VAL A 112 -7.67 4.46 0.42
C VAL A 112 -6.94 5.81 0.34
N ALA A 113 -7.36 6.79 1.14
CA ALA A 113 -6.71 8.10 1.20
C ALA A 113 -5.25 8.00 1.67
N ALA A 114 -4.97 7.20 2.71
CA ALA A 114 -3.60 6.96 3.19
C ALA A 114 -2.73 6.32 2.10
N ARG A 115 -3.26 5.34 1.35
CA ARG A 115 -2.53 4.70 0.25
C ARG A 115 -2.22 5.64 -0.90
N LEU A 116 -3.15 6.52 -1.25
CA LEU A 116 -2.92 7.56 -2.25
C LEU A 116 -1.87 8.59 -1.78
N MET A 117 -1.91 8.98 -0.50
CA MET A 117 -0.95 9.92 0.07
C MET A 117 0.47 9.32 0.07
N GLU A 118 0.60 8.06 0.50
CA GLU A 118 1.87 7.32 0.46
C GLU A 118 2.42 7.22 -0.97
N SER A 119 1.58 6.80 -1.92
CA SER A 119 1.95 6.74 -3.33
C SER A 119 2.36 8.09 -3.92
N THR A 120 1.78 9.18 -3.43
CA THR A 120 2.15 10.55 -3.84
C THR A 120 3.57 10.89 -3.38
N PHE A 121 3.92 10.58 -2.13
CA PHE A 121 5.30 10.77 -1.65
C PHE A 121 6.30 9.95 -2.45
N ILE A 122 6.01 8.67 -2.71
CA ILE A 122 6.87 7.82 -3.55
C ILE A 122 7.04 8.45 -4.94
N ALA A 123 5.96 8.91 -5.56
CA ALA A 123 6.03 9.56 -6.87
C ALA A 123 6.92 10.81 -6.89
N VAL A 124 6.88 11.64 -5.83
CA VAL A 124 7.77 12.79 -5.71
C VAL A 124 9.24 12.35 -5.57
N GLY A 125 9.52 11.29 -4.81
CA GLY A 125 10.85 10.69 -4.70
C GLY A 125 11.39 10.21 -6.03
N ILE A 126 10.57 9.51 -6.82
CA ILE A 126 10.91 9.09 -8.19
C ILE A 126 11.28 10.30 -9.05
N VAL A 127 10.46 11.35 -9.03
CA VAL A 127 10.72 12.57 -9.81
C VAL A 127 12.03 13.23 -9.40
N ALA A 128 12.36 13.27 -8.11
CA ALA A 128 13.63 13.81 -7.62
C ALA A 128 14.84 13.04 -8.17
N LEU A 129 14.79 11.71 -8.17
CA LEU A 129 15.88 10.89 -8.72
C LEU A 129 15.96 10.93 -10.25
N MET A 130 14.82 11.06 -10.94
CA MET A 130 14.82 11.27 -12.38
C MET A 130 15.38 12.65 -12.75
N ALA A 131 15.10 13.68 -11.97
CA ALA A 131 15.70 15.01 -12.12
C ALA A 131 17.22 14.97 -11.87
N LEU A 132 17.69 14.18 -10.90
CA LEU A 132 19.12 13.93 -10.68
C LEU A 132 19.76 13.30 -11.93
N ASN A 133 19.06 12.37 -12.57
CA ASN A 133 19.54 11.74 -13.80
C ASN A 133 19.58 12.72 -14.99
N THR A 134 18.61 13.62 -15.10
CA THR A 134 18.62 14.73 -16.07
C THR A 134 19.80 15.68 -15.80
N LEU A 135 20.08 16.00 -14.54
CA LEU A 135 21.21 16.84 -14.17
C LEU A 135 22.54 16.21 -14.57
N ARG A 136 22.67 14.89 -14.38
CA ARG A 136 23.87 14.11 -14.74
C ARG A 136 24.23 14.17 -16.23
N ILE A 137 23.23 14.17 -17.11
CA ILE A 137 23.45 14.28 -18.57
C ILE A 137 23.65 15.73 -19.04
N GLN A 138 23.17 16.71 -18.28
CA GLN A 138 23.27 18.13 -18.60
C GLN A 138 24.45 18.82 -17.92
N ALA A 139 25.29 18.07 -17.20
CA ALA A 139 26.44 18.59 -16.45
C ALA A 139 27.34 19.49 -17.30
N GLY A 140 27.69 19.09 -18.53
CA GLY A 140 28.50 19.90 -19.46
C GLY A 140 29.77 20.46 -18.80
N ASP A 141 30.06 21.74 -19.05
CA ASP A 141 31.14 22.50 -18.39
C ASP A 141 30.66 23.21 -17.10
N SER A 142 29.54 22.80 -16.51
CA SER A 142 29.03 23.40 -15.28
C SER A 142 29.98 23.15 -14.11
N ASP A 143 29.98 24.07 -13.15
CA ASP A 143 30.77 23.94 -11.91
C ASP A 143 30.43 22.63 -11.17
N PRO A 144 31.40 21.71 -10.98
CA PRO A 144 31.19 20.44 -10.30
C PRO A 144 30.63 20.59 -8.88
N ASP A 145 31.07 21.61 -8.14
CA ASP A 145 30.63 21.81 -6.75
C ASP A 145 29.15 22.24 -6.71
N ALA A 146 28.72 23.07 -7.66
CA ALA A 146 27.32 23.45 -7.83
C ALA A 146 26.44 22.25 -8.20
N LEU A 147 26.89 21.38 -9.10
CA LEU A 147 26.18 20.15 -9.48
C LEU A 147 26.01 19.20 -8.29
N VAL A 148 27.06 19.01 -7.50
CA VAL A 148 27.02 18.18 -6.29
C VAL A 148 26.05 18.77 -5.26
N ALA A 149 26.03 20.08 -5.06
CA ALA A 149 25.10 20.74 -4.15
C ALA A 149 23.62 20.54 -4.54
N VAL A 150 23.30 20.70 -5.82
CA VAL A 150 21.94 20.45 -6.35
C VAL A 150 21.61 18.95 -6.26
N GLY A 151 22.54 18.07 -6.62
CA GLY A 151 22.35 16.63 -6.52
C GLY A 151 22.03 16.16 -5.11
N LYS A 152 22.79 16.62 -4.11
CA LYS A 152 22.51 16.37 -2.69
C LYS A 152 21.13 16.88 -2.26
N SER A 153 20.70 18.02 -2.78
CA SER A 153 19.38 18.58 -2.48
C SER A 153 18.25 17.69 -3.02
N LEU A 154 18.40 17.16 -4.24
CA LEU A 154 17.44 16.22 -4.83
C LEU A 154 17.38 14.89 -4.07
N VAL A 155 18.54 14.35 -3.69
CA VAL A 155 18.61 13.16 -2.83
C VAL A 155 17.95 13.42 -1.47
N ALA A 156 18.16 14.59 -0.88
CA ALA A 156 17.49 14.96 0.36
C ALA A 156 15.96 15.03 0.21
N VAL A 157 15.44 15.53 -0.92
CA VAL A 157 14.00 15.51 -1.23
C VAL A 157 13.50 14.06 -1.31
N HIS A 158 14.17 13.20 -2.08
CA HIS A 158 13.84 11.77 -2.15
C HIS A 158 13.77 11.14 -0.76
N ASP A 159 14.82 11.33 0.04
CA ASP A 159 14.90 10.74 1.38
C ASP A 159 13.78 11.20 2.31
N TRP A 160 13.43 12.49 2.29
CA TRP A 160 12.33 13.00 3.10
C TRP A 160 10.98 12.49 2.61
N THR A 161 10.77 12.33 1.31
CA THR A 161 9.55 11.71 0.80
C THR A 161 9.43 10.24 1.24
N PHE A 162 10.53 9.49 1.27
CA PHE A 162 10.57 8.12 1.78
C PHE A 162 10.24 8.06 3.29
N ARG A 163 10.78 8.99 4.08
CA ARG A 163 10.49 9.10 5.52
C ARG A 163 9.05 9.49 5.82
N MET A 164 8.45 10.34 4.98
CA MET A 164 7.07 10.80 5.17
C MET A 164 6.04 9.76 4.67
N GLY A 165 6.20 9.25 3.46
CA GLY A 165 5.28 8.27 2.87
C GLY A 165 5.41 6.91 3.56
N PRO A 166 6.36 6.05 3.15
CA PRO A 166 6.64 4.78 3.81
C PRO A 166 6.91 4.88 5.31
N GLY A 167 7.65 5.90 5.76
CA GLY A 167 8.07 5.99 7.16
C GLY A 167 7.01 6.50 8.15
N MET A 168 5.91 7.11 7.69
CA MET A 168 4.84 7.60 8.58
C MET A 168 3.44 7.25 8.07
N VAL A 169 3.11 7.60 6.82
CA VAL A 169 1.76 7.38 6.28
C VAL A 169 1.37 5.90 6.29
N VAL A 170 2.32 5.00 6.06
CA VAL A 170 2.13 3.56 6.21
C VAL A 170 1.65 3.22 7.63
N GLY A 171 2.32 3.70 8.67
CA GLY A 171 1.91 3.41 10.05
C GLY A 171 0.47 3.83 10.37
N VAL A 172 -0.02 4.92 9.75
CA VAL A 172 -1.43 5.34 9.82
C VAL A 172 -2.34 4.41 9.01
N GLY A 173 -2.06 4.24 7.72
CA GLY A 173 -2.94 3.52 6.80
C GLY A 173 -2.98 2.02 7.09
N ASN A 174 -1.80 1.42 7.20
CA ASN A 174 -1.58 -0.01 7.32
C ASN A 174 -1.76 -0.45 8.76
N GLY A 175 -0.84 -0.09 9.64
CA GLY A 175 -0.82 -0.61 11.00
C GLY A 175 -2.04 -0.17 11.81
N LEU A 176 -2.36 1.12 11.83
CA LEU A 176 -3.50 1.63 12.59
C LEU A 176 -4.84 1.31 11.92
N ILE A 177 -5.09 1.86 10.72
CA ILE A 177 -6.41 1.81 10.09
C ILE A 177 -6.73 0.37 9.63
N LEU A 178 -5.88 -0.21 8.77
CA LEU A 178 -6.10 -1.55 8.25
C LEU A 178 -5.96 -2.61 9.36
N GLY A 179 -4.97 -2.50 10.25
CA GLY A 179 -4.80 -3.41 11.39
C GLY A 179 -6.03 -3.43 12.31
N ALA A 180 -6.59 -2.26 12.65
CA ALA A 180 -7.82 -2.19 13.45
C ALA A 180 -9.04 -2.80 12.75
N MET A 181 -9.19 -2.57 11.44
CA MET A 181 -10.26 -3.18 10.65
C MET A 181 -10.11 -4.70 10.58
N MET A 182 -8.90 -5.21 10.41
CA MET A 182 -8.61 -6.65 10.38
C MET A 182 -8.87 -7.32 11.73
N TRP A 183 -8.42 -6.70 12.83
CA TRP A 183 -8.67 -7.18 14.19
C TRP A 183 -10.16 -7.27 14.52
N LYS A 184 -10.93 -6.23 14.17
CA LYS A 184 -12.37 -6.17 14.44
C LYS A 184 -13.19 -7.06 13.51
N SER A 185 -12.83 -7.16 12.23
CA SER A 185 -13.54 -7.97 11.23
C SER A 185 -13.26 -9.47 11.35
N ARG A 186 -12.08 -9.86 11.84
CA ARG A 186 -11.57 -11.24 11.82
C ARG A 186 -11.49 -11.83 10.41
N LEU A 187 -11.36 -10.97 9.38
CA LEU A 187 -11.12 -11.41 8.01
C LEU A 187 -9.80 -12.17 7.88
N VAL A 188 -8.84 -11.88 8.77
CA VAL A 188 -7.60 -12.62 8.98
C VAL A 188 -7.49 -13.03 10.46
N PRO A 189 -6.65 -14.03 10.81
CA PRO A 189 -6.41 -14.41 12.20
C PRO A 189 -5.98 -13.23 13.07
N ARG A 190 -6.53 -13.18 14.28
CA ARG A 190 -6.28 -12.08 15.23
C ARG A 190 -4.82 -11.89 15.57
N PHE A 191 -4.07 -12.97 15.74
CA PHE A 191 -2.64 -12.88 16.06
C PHE A 191 -1.86 -12.14 14.96
N LEU A 192 -2.25 -12.26 13.68
CA LEU A 192 -1.65 -11.48 12.60
C LEU A 192 -1.99 -10.00 12.77
N SER A 193 -3.25 -9.65 13.05
CA SER A 193 -3.65 -8.24 13.21
C SER A 193 -2.98 -7.53 14.40
N VAL A 194 -2.48 -8.26 15.40
CA VAL A 194 -1.74 -7.66 16.53
C VAL A 194 -0.45 -6.99 16.07
N PHE A 195 0.28 -7.61 15.12
CA PHE A 195 1.53 -7.04 14.64
C PHE A 195 1.32 -5.67 14.00
N GLY A 196 0.27 -5.46 13.20
CA GLY A 196 -0.06 -4.14 12.64
C GLY A 196 -0.52 -3.15 13.69
N LEU A 197 -1.29 -3.60 14.70
CA LEU A 197 -1.70 -2.74 15.82
C LEU A 197 -0.54 -2.30 16.72
N ILE A 198 0.60 -2.99 16.68
CA ILE A 198 1.84 -2.59 17.37
C ILE A 198 2.75 -1.81 16.42
N GLY A 199 2.91 -2.29 15.19
CA GLY A 199 3.76 -1.72 14.15
C GLY A 199 3.35 -0.32 13.75
N GLY A 200 2.07 -0.08 13.49
CA GLY A 200 1.56 1.24 13.10
C GLY A 200 1.89 2.35 14.11
N PRO A 201 1.51 2.21 15.39
CA PRO A 201 1.89 3.17 16.43
C PRO A 201 3.40 3.30 16.61
N ALA A 202 4.14 2.19 16.61
CA ALA A 202 5.59 2.22 16.79
C ALA A 202 6.27 3.00 15.66
N LEU A 203 5.88 2.74 14.41
CA LEU A 203 6.36 3.43 13.23
C LEU A 203 6.02 4.93 13.27
N LEU A 204 4.80 5.29 13.71
CA LEU A 204 4.41 6.69 13.86
C LEU A 204 5.22 7.42 14.93
N VAL A 205 5.46 6.79 16.08
CA VAL A 205 6.28 7.37 17.14
C VAL A 205 7.71 7.57 16.66
N ALA A 206 8.30 6.56 16.00
CA ALA A 206 9.65 6.65 15.47
C ALA A 206 9.76 7.69 14.34
N GLY A 207 8.83 7.71 13.39
CA GLY A 207 8.79 8.70 12.31
C GLY A 207 8.61 10.13 12.83
N THR A 208 7.77 10.30 13.86
CA THR A 208 7.63 11.59 14.56
C THR A 208 8.92 11.98 15.27
N ALA A 209 9.59 11.05 15.94
CA ALA A 209 10.88 11.31 16.58
C ALA A 209 11.96 11.72 15.56
N VAL A 210 12.01 11.08 14.38
CA VAL A 210 12.88 11.50 13.27
C VAL A 210 12.52 12.90 12.76
N LEU A 211 11.22 13.19 12.61
CA LEU A 211 10.74 14.50 12.16
C LEU A 211 11.19 15.64 13.09
N PHE A 212 11.23 15.40 14.40
CA PHE A 212 11.71 16.36 15.39
C PHE A 212 13.22 16.29 15.66
N GLY A 213 13.97 15.45 14.93
CA GLY A 213 15.41 15.27 15.12
C GLY A 213 15.79 14.63 16.47
N ILE A 214 14.85 13.95 17.13
CA ILE A 214 15.06 13.27 18.42
C ILE A 214 15.88 11.99 18.22
N ILE A 215 15.65 11.29 17.10
CA ILE A 215 16.45 10.13 16.68
C ILE A 215 16.92 10.35 15.24
N GLU A 216 18.09 9.80 14.92
CA GLU A 216 18.61 9.83 13.55
C GLU A 216 17.77 8.96 12.62
N ALA A 217 17.57 9.45 11.39
CA ALA A 217 16.94 8.65 10.35
C ALA A 217 17.82 7.46 9.98
N GLY A 218 17.22 6.27 9.85
CA GLY A 218 17.93 5.02 9.62
C GLY A 218 18.62 4.46 10.87
N SER A 219 18.46 5.09 12.04
CA SER A 219 19.00 4.56 13.29
C SER A 219 18.44 3.17 13.62
N GLY A 220 19.19 2.39 14.42
CA GLY A 220 18.73 1.08 14.90
C GLY A 220 17.38 1.14 15.62
N TRP A 221 17.08 2.26 16.30
CA TRP A 221 15.78 2.50 16.93
C TRP A 221 14.64 2.64 15.92
N GLN A 222 14.87 3.37 14.83
CA GLN A 222 13.86 3.47 13.76
C GLN A 222 13.65 2.12 13.09
N VAL A 223 14.73 1.38 12.77
CA VAL A 223 14.64 0.05 12.17
C VAL A 223 13.86 -0.92 13.06
N LEU A 224 14.14 -0.93 14.36
CA LEU A 224 13.43 -1.76 15.33
C LEU A 224 11.94 -1.42 15.40
N ALA A 225 11.58 -0.13 15.34
CA ALA A 225 10.19 0.32 15.36
C ALA A 225 9.42 0.00 14.07
N THR A 226 10.11 -0.03 12.91
CA THR A 226 9.52 -0.38 11.61
C THR A 226 9.35 -1.89 11.42
N ALA A 227 10.20 -2.71 12.07
CA ALA A 227 10.22 -4.16 11.85
C ALA A 227 8.87 -4.87 12.09
N PRO A 228 8.08 -4.57 13.14
CA PRO A 228 6.77 -5.20 13.34
C PRO A 228 5.79 -4.90 12.21
N GLU A 229 5.82 -3.67 11.66
CA GLU A 229 4.96 -3.26 10.54
C GLU A 229 5.35 -4.00 9.26
N PHE A 230 6.65 -4.04 8.95
CA PHE A 230 7.18 -4.80 7.82
C PHE A 230 6.78 -6.28 7.89
N LEU A 231 6.99 -6.92 9.05
CA LEU A 231 6.64 -8.32 9.27
C LEU A 231 5.13 -8.54 9.17
N TRP A 232 4.34 -7.59 9.66
CA TRP A 232 2.89 -7.65 9.60
C TRP A 232 2.38 -7.63 8.16
N GLU A 233 2.80 -6.66 7.36
CA GLU A 233 2.37 -6.50 5.98
C GLU A 233 2.77 -7.71 5.13
N LEU A 234 4.00 -8.21 5.30
CA LEU A 234 4.46 -9.40 4.59
C LEU A 234 3.64 -10.62 4.99
N SER A 235 3.40 -10.81 6.29
CA SER A 235 2.59 -11.92 6.80
C SER A 235 1.14 -11.83 6.32
N LEU A 236 0.58 -10.62 6.26
CA LEU A 236 -0.76 -10.36 5.75
C LEU A 236 -0.84 -10.69 4.26
N GLY A 237 0.15 -10.25 3.48
CA GLY A 237 0.27 -10.53 2.05
C GLY A 237 0.30 -12.04 1.76
N VAL A 238 1.22 -12.76 2.40
CA VAL A 238 1.36 -14.22 2.28
C VAL A 238 0.06 -14.94 2.67
N TRP A 239 -0.53 -14.56 3.81
CA TRP A 239 -1.74 -15.19 4.31
C TRP A 239 -2.91 -15.00 3.35
N LEU A 240 -3.14 -13.76 2.88
CA LEU A 240 -4.23 -13.42 1.99
C LEU A 240 -4.07 -14.09 0.61
N LEU A 241 -2.84 -14.15 0.10
CA LEU A 241 -2.55 -14.81 -1.17
C LEU A 241 -2.84 -16.32 -1.08
N ALA A 242 -2.39 -16.98 -0.02
CA ALA A 242 -2.55 -18.42 0.14
C ALA A 242 -3.98 -18.82 0.51
N ARG A 243 -4.64 -18.08 1.40
CA ARG A 243 -5.91 -18.50 2.02
C ARG A 243 -7.12 -17.65 1.64
N GLY A 244 -6.94 -16.43 1.13
CA GLY A 244 -8.04 -15.48 0.99
C GLY A 244 -8.66 -15.11 2.34
N PHE A 245 -9.80 -14.45 2.38
CA PHE A 245 -10.45 -14.05 3.64
C PHE A 245 -11.10 -15.21 4.41
N ASN A 246 -11.25 -15.05 5.72
CA ASN A 246 -12.03 -15.98 6.53
C ASN A 246 -13.52 -16.00 6.08
N ALA A 247 -13.99 -17.16 5.58
CA ALA A 247 -15.33 -17.30 5.04
C ALA A 247 -16.45 -17.06 6.06
N ALA A 248 -16.28 -17.49 7.32
CA ALA A 248 -17.26 -17.26 8.37
C ALA A 248 -17.35 -15.76 8.72
N ALA A 249 -16.22 -15.05 8.73
CA ALA A 249 -16.18 -13.61 8.93
C ALA A 249 -16.86 -12.85 7.77
N LEU A 250 -16.62 -13.28 6.52
CA LEU A 250 -17.30 -12.73 5.34
C LEU A 250 -18.83 -12.91 5.41
N ALA A 251 -19.30 -14.10 5.81
CA ALA A 251 -20.73 -14.37 5.98
C ALA A 251 -21.33 -13.45 7.07
N ALA A 252 -20.64 -13.28 8.20
CA ALA A 252 -21.07 -12.38 9.27
C ALA A 252 -21.11 -10.90 8.86
N LEU A 253 -20.24 -10.47 7.94
CA LEU A 253 -20.28 -9.11 7.36
C LEU A 253 -21.49 -8.93 6.43
N GLY A 254 -21.92 -9.97 5.74
CA GLY A 254 -23.12 -9.96 4.89
C GLY A 254 -24.42 -10.00 5.71
N ALA A 255 -24.46 -10.78 6.79
CA ALA A 255 -25.66 -10.98 7.61
C ALA A 255 -26.10 -9.75 8.41
N ARG A 256 -25.19 -8.83 8.76
CA ARG A 256 -25.53 -7.58 9.48
C ARG A 256 -26.29 -6.54 8.64
N GLN A 257 -26.57 -6.84 7.38
CA GLN A 257 -27.25 -5.95 6.44
C GLN A 257 -28.64 -6.46 6.02
N ALA A 258 -29.00 -7.70 6.39
CA ALA A 258 -30.33 -8.26 6.21
C ALA A 258 -31.16 -7.98 7.45
#